data_AF-A0A537I8R4-F1
#
_entry.id   AF-A0A537I8R4-F1
#
_cell.length_a   1.000
_cell.length_b   1.000
_cell.length_c   1.000
_cell.angle_alpha   90.00
_cell.angle_beta   90.00
_cell.angle_gamma   90.00
#
_symmetry.space_group_name_H-M   'P 1'
#
loop_
_entity.id
_entity.type
_entity.pdbx_description
1 polymer ?
#
loop_
_entity_poly.entity_id
_entity_poly.type
_entity_poly.pdbx_seq_one_letter_code
_entity_poly.pdbx_strand_id
1 'polypeptide(L)' 'MKGKTRIIFLNDDDKEIHYTMVNGGTRKEELYYGTSFLSQSSRFICMNPSIKNIEIINGKGERRIVQ' A
#
# COMPACT_ATOMS: atom_id res chain seq x y z
N MET A 1 3.04 22.77 -6.56
CA MET A 1 1.64 22.41 -6.24
C MET A 1 1.68 21.26 -5.23
N LYS A 2 1.14 21.42 -4.01
CA LYS A 2 0.98 20.29 -3.07
C LYS A 2 -0.23 19.49 -3.52
N GLY A 3 -0.02 18.37 -4.22
CA GLY A 3 -1.11 17.47 -4.58
C GLY A 3 -1.75 16.85 -3.33
N LYS A 4 -3.03 16.48 -3.45
CA LYS A 4 -3.86 15.99 -2.34
C LYS A 4 -3.43 14.57 -1.94
N THR A 5 -3.15 14.36 -0.66
CA THR A 5 -2.97 13.01 -0.11
C THR A 5 -4.32 12.31 -0.01
N ARG A 6 -4.39 11.05 -0.46
CA ARG A 6 -5.55 10.17 -0.31
C ARG A 6 -5.25 9.06 0.69
N ILE A 7 -6.23 8.72 1.51
CA ILE A 7 -6.14 7.57 2.42
C ILE A 7 -6.76 6.37 1.71
N ILE A 8 -6.03 5.27 1.64
CA ILE A 8 -6.49 4.00 1.07
C ILE A 8 -6.52 2.98 2.20
N PHE A 9 -7.71 2.45 2.51
CA PHE A 9 -7.84 1.40 3.53
C PHE A 9 -7.44 0.03 2.98
N LEU A 10 -6.70 -0.70 3.79
CA LEU A 10 -6.25 -2.07 3.53
C LEU A 10 -7.25 -3.07 4.09
N ASN A 11 -7.40 -4.18 3.38
CA ASN A 11 -8.17 -5.32 3.87
C ASN A 11 -7.30 -6.20 4.76
N ASP A 12 -7.93 -7.10 5.51
CA ASP A 12 -7.25 -8.03 6.40
C ASP A 12 -6.39 -9.05 5.64
N ASP A 13 -6.82 -9.43 4.43
CA ASP A 13 -6.13 -10.39 3.57
C ASP A 13 -5.06 -9.75 2.68
N ASP A 14 -4.92 -8.43 2.68
CA ASP A 14 -3.83 -7.73 1.98
C ASP A 14 -2.48 -8.10 2.61
N LYS A 15 -1.51 -8.50 1.78
CA LYS A 15 -0.18 -9.00 2.20
C LYS A 15 0.98 -8.22 1.64
N GLU A 16 0.85 -7.65 0.44
CA GLU A 16 1.95 -6.91 -0.18
C GLU A 16 1.43 -5.61 -0.79
N ILE A 17 2.28 -4.58 -0.75
CA ILE A 17 2.05 -3.32 -1.44
C ILE A 17 3.27 -2.99 -2.27
N HIS A 18 3.06 -2.77 -3.57
CA HIS A 18 4.07 -2.28 -4.48
C HIS A 18 3.75 -0.84 -4.87
N TYR A 19 4.68 0.06 -4.57
CA TYR A 19 4.60 1.46 -4.94
C TYR A 19 5.42 1.68 -6.20
N THR A 20 4.83 2.34 -7.20
CA THR A 20 5.57 2.96 -8.28
C THR A 20 5.58 4.46 -8.05
N MET A 21 6.77 5.06 -7.97
CA MET A 21 6.95 6.50 -7.79
C MET A 21 6.94 7.23 -9.13
N VAL A 22 6.61 8.52 -9.12
CA VAL A 22 6.61 9.37 -10.33
C VAL A 22 8.00 9.50 -10.96
N ASN A 23 9.07 9.33 -10.17
CA ASN A 23 10.46 9.33 -10.65
C ASN A 23 10.93 7.97 -11.19
N GLY A 24 10.04 6.97 -11.28
CA GLY A 24 10.36 5.62 -11.73
C GLY A 24 10.89 4.68 -10.64
N GLY A 25 11.14 5.17 -9.42
CA GLY A 25 11.54 4.32 -8.30
C GLY A 25 10.41 3.40 -7.85
N THR A 26 10.76 2.23 -7.30
CA THR A 26 9.80 1.26 -6.79
C THR A 26 10.07 0.92 -5.33
N ARG A 27 9.02 0.70 -4.53
CA ARG A 27 9.12 0.21 -3.15
C ARG A 27 8.18 -0.98 -2.97
N LYS A 28 8.62 -2.01 -2.26
CA LYS A 28 7.75 -3.08 -1.76
C LYS A 28 7.59 -2.95 -0.24
N GLU A 29 6.39 -3.20 0.24
CA GLU A 29 6.07 -3.24 1.66
C GLU A 29 5.25 -4.51 1.95
N GLU A 30 5.66 -5.27 2.96
CA GLU A 30 4.98 -6.48 3.38
C GLU A 30 4.07 -6.17 4.57
N LEU A 31 2.82 -6.63 4.48
CA LEU A 31 1.80 -6.47 5.50
C LEU A 31 1.74 -7.74 6.34
N TYR A 32 2.20 -7.64 7.58
CA TYR A 32 2.09 -8.74 8.54
C TYR A 32 0.73 -8.65 9.25
N TYR A 33 -0.18 -9.60 8.98
CA TYR A 33 -1.42 -9.78 9.74
C TYR A 33 -1.25 -10.92 10.77
N GLY A 34 -1.57 -10.67 12.04
CA GLY A 34 -1.38 -11.65 13.13
C GLY A 34 -1.35 -11.03 14.53
N THR A 35 -0.97 -11.83 15.54
CA THR A 35 -0.84 -11.40 16.96
C THR A 35 0.56 -10.86 17.31
N SER A 36 1.44 -10.73 16.32
CA SER A 36 2.78 -10.18 16.52
C SER A 36 2.71 -8.66 16.72
N PHE A 37 3.70 -8.11 17.43
CA PHE A 37 3.85 -6.68 17.71
C PHE A 37 3.73 -5.80 16.45
N LEU A 38 4.18 -6.30 15.29
CA LEU A 38 4.15 -5.57 14.01
C LEU A 38 2.77 -5.59 13.30
N SER A 39 1.84 -6.42 13.76
CA SER A 39 0.51 -6.58 13.15
C SER A 39 -0.55 -5.63 13.69
N GLN A 40 -0.19 -4.77 14.65
CA GLN A 40 -1.05 -3.71 15.19
C GLN A 40 -0.94 -2.39 14.42
N SER A 41 -0.20 -2.35 13.31
CA SER A 41 -0.05 -1.14 12.52
C SER A 41 -1.38 -0.74 11.87
N SER A 42 -1.61 0.57 11.77
CA SER A 42 -2.81 1.12 11.14
C SER A 42 -2.93 0.65 9.68
N ARG A 43 -4.05 0.00 9.35
CA ARG A 43 -4.35 -0.62 8.04
C ARG A 43 -4.74 0.39 6.97
N PHE A 44 -3.88 1.37 6.71
CA PHE A 44 -4.10 2.33 5.63
C PHE A 44 -2.79 2.80 4.99
N ILE A 45 -2.89 3.22 3.73
CA ILE A 45 -1.81 3.85 2.99
C ILE A 45 -2.16 5.31 2.73
N CYS A 46 -1.18 6.19 2.95
CA CYS A 46 -1.25 7.59 2.50
C CYS A 46 -0.66 7.70 1.10
N MET A 47 -1.52 7.72 0.07
CA MET A 47 -1.11 7.99 -1.30
C MET A 47 -0.87 9.49 -1.48
N ASN A 48 0.39 9.87 -1.62
CA ASN A 48 0.80 11.25 -1.85
C ASN A 48 1.20 11.47 -3.33
N PRO A 49 1.42 12.71 -3.78
CA PRO A 49 1.68 13.02 -5.19
C PRO A 49 2.99 12.48 -5.77
N SER A 50 3.93 12.00 -4.95
CA SER A 50 5.14 11.34 -5.44
C SER A 50 4.89 9.88 -5.85
N ILE A 51 3.74 9.31 -5.48
CA ILE A 51 3.34 7.95 -5.84
C ILE A 51 2.50 8.02 -7.11
N LYS A 52 2.93 7.31 -8.15
CA LYS A 52 2.25 7.20 -9.44
C LYS A 52 1.14 6.14 -9.39
N ASN A 53 1.43 4.99 -8.78
CA ASN A 53 0.44 3.94 -8.55
C ASN A 53 0.84 3.09 -7.35
N ILE A 54 -0.17 2.40 -6.82
CA ILE A 54 -0.05 1.41 -5.75
C ILE A 54 -0.73 0.14 -6.23
N GLU A 55 0.01 -0.97 -6.25
CA GLU A 55 -0.52 -2.32 -6.42
C GLU A 55 -0.58 -2.99 -5.05
N ILE A 56 -1.78 -3.42 -4.66
CA ILE A 56 -2.05 -4.12 -3.40
C ILE A 56 -2.36 -5.57 -3.75
N ILE A 57 -1.65 -6.50 -3.13
CA ILE A 57 -1.76 -7.94 -3.40
C ILE A 57 -2.26 -8.64 -2.15
N ASN A 58 -3.33 -9.41 -2.27
CA ASN A 58 -3.87 -10.19 -1.16
C ASN A 58 -3.25 -11.57 -1.02
N GLY A 59 -3.64 -12.29 0.04
CA GLY A 59 -3.17 -13.64 0.33
C GLY A 59 -3.52 -14.71 -0.71
N LYS A 60 -4.39 -14.40 -1.67
CA LYS A 60 -4.73 -15.25 -2.82
C LYS A 60 -3.95 -14.87 -4.09
N GLY A 61 -3.15 -13.80 -4.05
CA GLY A 61 -2.44 -13.25 -5.20
C GLY A 61 -3.28 -12.33 -6.09
N GLU A 62 -4.50 -11.99 -5.68
CA GLU A 62 -5.36 -11.03 -6.38
C GLU A 62 -4.83 -9.61 -6.20
N ARG A 63 -4.99 -8.78 -7.24
CA ARG A 63 -4.33 -7.46 -7.33
C ARG A 63 -5.36 -6.33 -7.42
N ARG A 64 -5.19 -5.31 -6.59
CA ARG A 64 -5.94 -4.06 -6.61
C ARG A 64 -5.00 -2.91 -6.92
N ILE A 65 -5.25 -2.18 -8.02
CA ILE A 65 -4.44 -1.04 -8.45
C ILE A 65 -5.14 0.26 -8.08
N VAL A 66 -4.40 1.20 -7.48
CA VAL A 66 -4.86 2.55 -7.14
C VAL A 66 -3.94 3.60 -7.79
N GLN A 67 -4.53 4.67 -8.34
CA GLN A 67 -3.87 5.77 -9.08
C GLN A 67 -4.31 7.16 -8.58
#